data_AF-A0A919F1Z7-F1
#
_entry.id   AF-A0A919F1Z7-F1
#
_cell.length_a   1.000
_cell.length_b   1.000
_cell.length_c   1.000
_cell.angle_alpha   90.00
_cell.angle_beta   90.00
_cell.angle_gamma   90.00
#
_symmetry.space_group_name_H-M   'P 1'
#
loop_
_entity.id
_entity.type
_entity.pdbx_description
1 polymer ?
#
loop_
_entity_poly.entity_id
_entity_poly.type
_entity_poly.pdbx_seq_one_letter_code
_entity_poly.pdbx_strand_id
1 'polypeptide(L)'
;MIGSDEDPRVAELRTAVSRLRRELAALPADFPDRAIAEDELAALAAMAAGGPPEIPRLRSSLLLVAGAIGSMSALTRGLSQVRDAVNLFGEPPRT
;
A
#
# COMPACT_ATOMS: atom_id res chain seq x y z
N MET A 1 -10.17 -23.85 15.95
CA MET A 1 -11.19 -22.89 15.45
C MET A 1 -10.49 -22.04 14.40
N ILE A 2 -10.74 -22.30 13.11
CA ILE A 2 -9.96 -21.73 12.01
C ILE A 2 -10.78 -20.62 11.37
N GLY A 3 -10.15 -19.47 11.10
CA GLY A 3 -10.74 -18.36 10.36
C GLY A 3 -10.73 -17.09 11.18
N SER A 4 -9.57 -16.48 11.34
CA SER A 4 -9.52 -15.04 11.61
C SER A 4 -10.34 -14.35 10.52
N ASP A 5 -11.38 -13.65 10.97
CA ASP A 5 -12.35 -12.82 10.24
C ASP A 5 -11.65 -11.59 9.59
N GLU A 6 -10.45 -11.80 9.06
CA GLU A 6 -9.66 -10.78 8.41
C GLU A 6 -10.30 -10.50 7.07
N ASP A 7 -10.81 -9.28 6.92
CA ASP A 7 -11.36 -8.76 5.68
C ASP A 7 -10.39 -9.07 4.52
N PRO A 8 -10.83 -9.78 3.46
CA PRO A 8 -9.95 -10.15 2.35
C PRO A 8 -9.27 -8.93 1.70
N ARG A 9 -9.90 -7.76 1.76
CA ARG A 9 -9.32 -6.49 1.28
C ARG A 9 -8.10 -6.07 2.09
N VAL A 10 -8.12 -6.33 3.40
CA VAL A 10 -7.00 -6.06 4.31
C VAL A 10 -5.84 -7.00 4.02
N ALA A 11 -6.12 -8.29 3.82
CA ALA A 11 -5.09 -9.27 3.46
C ALA A 11 -4.43 -8.95 2.10
N GLU A 12 -5.22 -8.51 1.12
CA GLU A 12 -4.73 -8.09 -0.20
C GLU A 12 -3.86 -6.82 -0.10
N LEU A 13 -4.31 -5.81 0.64
CA LEU A 13 -3.52 -4.60 0.88
C LEU A 13 -2.18 -4.90 1.57
N ARG A 14 -2.18 -5.74 2.62
CA ARG A 14 -0.96 -6.16 3.33
C ARG A 14 0.01 -6.87 2.38
N THR A 15 -0.52 -7.72 1.49
CA THR A 15 0.28 -8.45 0.51
C THR A 15 0.91 -7.50 -0.51
N ALA A 16 0.12 -6.59 -1.07
CA ALA A 16 0.59 -5.59 -2.04
C ALA A 16 1.66 -4.67 -1.43
N VAL A 17 1.44 -4.15 -0.22
CA VAL A 17 2.41 -3.31 0.50
C VAL A 17 3.70 -4.08 0.80
N SER A 18 3.59 -5.32 1.27
CA SER A 18 4.76 -6.17 1.56
C SER A 18 5.60 -6.47 0.33
N ARG A 19 4.97 -6.58 -0.84
CA ARG A 19 5.66 -6.75 -2.11
C ARG A 19 6.36 -5.46 -2.53
N LEU A 20 5.65 -4.32 -2.52
CA LEU A 20 6.22 -3.03 -2.90
C LEU A 20 7.42 -2.65 -2.03
N ARG A 21 7.37 -2.94 -0.72
CA ARG A 21 8.52 -2.77 0.18
C ARG A 21 9.74 -3.60 -0.21
N ARG A 22 9.54 -4.83 -0.70
CA ARG A 22 10.66 -5.67 -1.19
C ARG A 22 11.22 -5.15 -2.51
N GLU A 23 10.36 -4.73 -3.43
CA GLU A 23 10.77 -4.10 -4.69
C GLU A 23 11.58 -2.82 -4.41
N LEU A 24 11.10 -2.01 -3.48
CA LEU A 24 11.78 -0.79 -3.02
C LEU A 24 13.13 -1.07 -2.36
N ALA A 25 13.22 -2.07 -1.48
CA ALA A 25 14.46 -2.47 -0.83
C ALA A 25 15.51 -3.06 -1.80
N ALA A 26 15.07 -3.57 -2.96
CA ALA A 26 15.95 -4.08 -4.00
C ALA A 26 16.54 -2.96 -4.89
N LEU A 27 16.05 -1.72 -4.80
CA LEU A 27 16.60 -0.59 -5.53
C LEU A 27 17.86 -0.04 -4.86
N PRO A 28 18.83 0.49 -5.65
CA PRO A 28 19.93 1.27 -5.12
C PRO A 28 19.42 2.45 -4.29
N ALA A 29 20.11 2.77 -3.20
CA ALA A 29 19.63 3.70 -2.18
C ALA A 29 19.61 5.19 -2.57
N ASP A 30 19.87 5.54 -3.84
CA ASP A 30 20.19 6.90 -4.26
C ASP A 30 18.99 7.76 -4.70
N PHE A 31 17.74 7.36 -4.43
CA PHE A 31 16.60 8.22 -4.79
C PHE A 31 16.14 9.12 -3.62
N PRO A 32 15.83 10.41 -3.88
CA PRO A 32 15.74 11.45 -2.85
C PRO A 32 14.68 11.20 -1.77
N ASP A 33 13.55 10.61 -2.16
CA ASP A 33 12.37 10.47 -1.31
C ASP A 33 12.18 9.04 -0.78
N ARG A 34 13.25 8.23 -0.75
CA ARG A 34 13.19 6.83 -0.32
C ARG A 34 12.67 6.65 1.09
N ALA A 35 13.19 7.42 2.04
CA ALA A 35 12.76 7.34 3.43
C ALA A 35 11.27 7.67 3.59
N ILE A 36 10.79 8.69 2.87
CA ILE A 36 9.37 9.08 2.85
C ILE A 36 8.51 7.93 2.31
N ALA A 37 8.91 7.31 1.20
CA ALA A 37 8.19 6.18 0.64
C ALA A 37 8.15 4.98 1.60
N GLU A 38 9.27 4.66 2.26
CA GLU A 38 9.34 3.57 3.24
C GLU A 38 8.45 3.82 4.47
N ASP A 39 8.47 5.05 5.01
CA ASP A 39 7.66 5.46 6.15
C ASP A 39 6.16 5.40 5.84
N GLU A 40 5.74 5.90 4.68
CA GLU A 40 4.34 5.84 4.26
C GLU A 40 3.88 4.40 3.97
N LEU A 41 4.75 3.54 3.44
CA LEU A 41 4.46 2.11 3.29
C LEU A 41 4.34 1.40 4.64
N ALA A 42 5.11 1.81 5.64
CA ALA A 42 4.96 1.32 7.01
C ALA A 42 3.63 1.79 7.62
N ALA A 43 3.22 3.03 7.38
CA ALA A 43 1.93 3.57 7.81
C ALA A 43 0.75 2.81 7.17
N LEU A 44 0.82 2.51 5.86
CA LEU A 44 -0.18 1.68 5.17
C LEU A 44 -0.29 0.28 5.77
N ALA A 45 0.85 -0.36 6.07
CA ALA A 45 0.87 -1.67 6.72
C ALA A 45 0.27 -1.63 8.13
N ALA A 46 0.58 -0.58 8.91
CA ALA A 46 0.04 -0.41 10.26
C ALA A 46 -1.47 -0.16 10.26
N MET A 47 -1.97 0.66 9.33
CA MET A 47 -3.42 0.88 9.15
C MET A 47 -4.14 -0.42 8.78
N ALA A 48 -3.56 -1.22 7.88
CA ALA A 48 -4.09 -2.53 7.55
C ALA A 48 -3.98 -3.51 8.73
N ALA A 49 -3.04 -3.33 9.66
CA ALA A 49 -2.83 -4.18 10.83
C ALA A 49 -3.83 -3.90 11.98
N GLY A 50 -4.20 -2.64 12.17
CA GLY A 50 -4.87 -2.14 13.39
C GLY A 50 -6.40 -2.14 13.41
N GLY A 51 -7.08 -2.55 12.33
CA GLY A 51 -8.56 -2.52 12.25
C GLY A 51 -9.05 -2.03 10.88
N PRO A 52 -10.35 -1.71 10.72
CA PRO A 52 -10.87 -1.17 9.47
C PRO A 52 -10.19 0.18 9.17
N PRO A 53 -9.44 0.29 8.06
CA PRO A 53 -8.68 1.49 7.76
C PRO A 53 -9.58 2.64 7.28
N GLU A 54 -9.21 3.87 7.64
CA GLU A 54 -9.90 5.08 7.16
C GLU A 54 -9.57 5.32 5.67
N ILE A 55 -10.58 5.23 4.80
CA ILE A 55 -10.42 5.37 3.34
C ILE A 55 -9.72 6.69 2.94
N PRO A 56 -10.08 7.87 3.49
CA PRO A 56 -9.39 9.12 3.16
C PRO A 56 -7.90 9.09 3.53
N ARG A 57 -7.56 8.44 4.65
CA ARG A 57 -6.19 8.32 5.14
C ARG A 57 -5.36 7.36 4.28
N LEU A 58 -5.91 6.21 3.89
CA LEU A 58 -5.29 5.29 2.93
C LEU A 58 -4.97 5.99 1.60
N ARG A 59 -5.92 6.76 1.07
CA ARG A 59 -5.75 7.50 -0.19
C ARG A 59 -4.68 8.57 -0.06
N SER A 60 -4.64 9.28 1.06
CA SER A 60 -3.61 10.29 1.33
C SER A 60 -2.21 9.67 1.36
N SER A 61 -2.01 8.59 2.13
CA SER A 61 -0.71 7.89 2.18
C SER A 61 -0.32 7.31 0.81
N LEU A 62 -1.27 6.77 0.04
CA LEU A 62 -0.98 6.30 -1.31
C LEU A 62 -0.49 7.43 -2.24
N LEU A 63 -1.07 8.62 -2.14
CA LEU A 63 -0.63 9.78 -2.93
C LEU A 63 0.77 10.25 -2.53
N LEU A 64 1.10 10.19 -1.23
CA LEU A 64 2.46 10.51 -0.75
C LEU A 64 3.48 9.48 -1.25
N VAL A 65 3.16 8.18 -1.19
CA VAL A 65 4.00 7.12 -1.78
C VAL A 65 4.18 7.33 -3.30
N ALA A 66 3.12 7.65 -4.03
CA ALA A 66 3.18 7.90 -5.47
C ALA A 66 4.02 9.15 -5.80
N GLY A 67 3.92 10.21 -5.01
CA GLY A 67 4.74 11.41 -5.14
C GLY A 67 6.22 11.16 -4.86
N ALA A 68 6.51 10.38 -3.81
CA ALA A 68 7.88 10.04 -3.41
C ALA A 68 8.56 9.04 -4.38
N ILE A 69 7.81 8.11 -4.96
CA ILE A 69 8.33 7.17 -5.98
C ILE A 69 8.50 7.86 -7.34
N GLY A 70 7.66 8.85 -7.66
CA GLY A 70 7.65 9.53 -8.96
C GLY A 70 7.28 8.61 -10.12
N SER A 71 7.68 8.97 -11.35
CA SER A 71 7.41 8.21 -12.59
C SER A 71 8.30 6.97 -12.78
N MET A 72 8.88 6.40 -11.71
CA MET A 72 9.86 5.32 -11.82
C MET A 72 9.20 4.01 -12.28
N SER A 73 9.55 3.56 -13.49
CA SER A 73 8.93 2.41 -14.15
C SER A 73 9.11 1.09 -13.38
N ALA A 74 10.21 0.94 -12.65
CA ALA A 74 10.53 -0.27 -11.88
C ALA A 74 9.51 -0.56 -10.77
N LEU A 75 8.92 0.48 -10.17
CA LEU A 75 7.95 0.36 -9.07
C LEU A 75 6.50 0.52 -9.53
N THR A 76 6.28 0.82 -10.81
CA THR A 76 4.93 1.08 -11.33
C THR A 76 3.99 -0.12 -11.13
N ARG A 77 4.49 -1.34 -11.30
CA ARG A 77 3.68 -2.55 -11.10
C ARG A 77 3.27 -2.74 -9.65
N GLY A 78 4.22 -2.65 -8.70
CA GLY A 78 3.93 -2.76 -7.27
C GLY A 78 3.00 -1.65 -6.78
N LEU A 79 3.22 -0.42 -7.25
CA LEU A 79 2.38 0.73 -6.92
C LEU A 79 0.93 0.57 -7.44
N SER A 80 0.75 0.08 -8.67
CA SER A 80 -0.59 -0.21 -9.21
C SER A 80 -1.32 -1.26 -8.37
N GLN A 81 -0.64 -2.31 -7.90
CA GLN A 81 -1.26 -3.33 -7.03
C GLN A 81 -1.71 -2.76 -5.69
N VAL A 82 -0.93 -1.86 -5.08
CA VAL A 82 -1.34 -1.17 -3.84
C VAL A 82 -2.54 -0.27 -4.12
N ARG A 83 -2.55 0.45 -5.25
CA ARG A 83 -3.68 1.29 -5.66
C ARG A 83 -4.96 0.47 -5.84
N ASP A 84 -4.87 -0.67 -6.53
CA ASP A 84 -6.02 -1.56 -6.75
C ASP A 84 -6.57 -2.07 -5.41
N ALA A 85 -5.69 -2.51 -4.49
CA ALA A 85 -6.09 -2.94 -3.16
C ALA A 85 -6.76 -1.81 -2.34
N VAL A 86 -6.26 -0.56 -2.43
CA VAL A 86 -6.90 0.60 -1.78
C VAL A 86 -8.28 0.90 -2.39
N ASN A 87 -8.46 0.71 -3.69
CA ASN A 87 -9.74 0.94 -4.37
C ASN A 87 -10.84 0.00 -3.88
N LEU A 88 -10.50 -1.23 -3.46
CA LEU A 88 -11.46 -2.19 -2.91
C LEU A 88 -12.18 -1.70 -1.64
N PHE A 89 -11.61 -0.73 -0.93
CA PHE A 89 -12.27 -0.10 0.23
C PHE A 89 -13.27 0.99 -0.18
N GLY A 90 -13.15 1.56 -1.39
CA GLY A 90 -13.97 2.66 -1.88
C GLY A 90 -15.06 2.28 -2.88
N GLU A 91 -15.05 1.06 -3.41
CA GLU A 91 -16.13 0.56 -4.26
C GLU A 91 -17.33 0.19 -3.37
N PRO A 92 -18.55 0.74 -3.60
CA PRO A 92 -19.74 0.14 -3.03
C PRO A 92 -19.81 -1.32 -3.49
N PRO A 93 -20.24 -2.28 -2.65
CA PRO A 93 -20.41 -3.65 -3.09
C PRO A 93 -21.32 -3.62 -4.32
N ARG A 94 -20.82 -4.08 -5.47
CA ARG A 94 -21.65 -4.26 -6.67
C ARG A 94 -22.69 -5.33 -6.33
N THR A 95 -23.84 -4.89 -5.87
CA THR A 95 -25.08 -5.66 -5.78
C THR A 95 -25.57 -6.05 -7.16
#